data_AF-H3RLX2-F1
#
_entry.id   AF-H3RLX2-F1
#
_cell.length_a   1.000
_cell.length_b   1.000
_cell.length_c   1.000
_cell.angle_alpha   90.00
_cell.angle_beta   90.00
_cell.angle_gamma   90.00
#
_symmetry.space_group_name_H-M   'P 1'
#
loop_
_entity.id
_entity.type
_entity.pdbx_description
1 polymer ?
#
loop_
_entity_poly.entity_id
_entity_poly.type
_entity_poly.pdbx_seq_one_letter_code
_entity_poly.pdbx_strand_id
1 'polypeptide(L)'
;MLPVWEANDDCCSLLASFAASLPLRRPSPIATLDMARYLLTRSEGTIGELAHLLMAAAIVAVESGEEAINHRTLSMAVYTGPSERRRQFERELM
;
A
#
# COMPACT_ATOMS: atom_id res chain seq x y z
N MET A 1 3.68 -3.19 -21.52
CA MET A 1 3.82 -3.19 -20.05
C MET A 1 3.80 -1.75 -19.59
N LEU A 2 3.06 -1.43 -18.53
CA LEU A 2 3.13 -0.11 -17.92
C LEU A 2 4.45 -0.01 -17.12
N PRO A 3 5.10 1.17 -17.09
CA PRO A 3 6.29 1.36 -16.26
C PRO A 3 5.93 1.19 -14.78
N VAL A 4 6.82 0.54 -14.04
CA VAL A 4 6.74 0.46 -12.58
C VAL A 4 7.31 1.73 -11.97
N TRP A 5 6.77 2.12 -10.82
CA TRP A 5 7.28 3.22 -10.03
C TRP A 5 8.53 2.79 -9.26
N GLU A 6 9.45 3.74 -9.10
CA GLU A 6 10.67 3.57 -8.34
C GLU A 6 10.59 4.34 -7.03
N ALA A 7 11.38 3.91 -6.04
CA ALA A 7 11.45 4.63 -4.78
C ALA A 7 12.31 5.89 -4.97
N ASN A 8 11.64 7.01 -5.21
CA ASN A 8 12.22 8.33 -5.40
C ASN A 8 11.28 9.42 -4.84
N ASP A 9 11.66 10.69 -5.04
CA ASP A 9 10.90 11.84 -4.54
C ASP A 9 9.50 11.96 -5.18
N ASP A 10 9.35 11.55 -6.44
CA ASP A 10 8.05 11.53 -7.12
C ASP A 10 7.11 10.50 -6.45
N CYS A 11 7.64 9.31 -6.11
CA CYS A 11 6.87 8.31 -5.37
C CYS A 11 6.50 8.80 -3.96
N CYS A 12 7.42 9.48 -3.27
CA CYS A 12 7.12 10.09 -1.97
C CYS A 12 6.00 11.15 -2.08
N SER A 13 6.03 11.96 -3.15
CA SER A 13 4.99 12.96 -3.44
C SER A 13 3.64 12.33 -3.74
N LEU A 14 3.62 11.21 -4.46
CA LEU A 14 2.43 10.40 -4.69
C LEU A 14 1.87 9.84 -3.37
N LEU A 15 2.73 9.29 -2.51
CA LEU A 15 2.33 8.75 -1.21
C LEU A 15 1.80 9.83 -0.27
N ALA A 16 2.40 11.02 -0.28
CA ALA A 16 1.89 12.18 0.44
C ALA A 16 0.48 12.58 -0.03
N SER A 17 0.25 12.52 -1.35
CA SER A 17 -1.06 12.82 -1.94
C SER A 17 -2.12 11.80 -1.50
N PHE A 18 -1.76 10.50 -1.47
CA PHE A 18 -2.64 9.48 -0.89
C PHE A 18 -2.93 9.76 0.59
N ALA A 19 -1.89 9.98 1.40
CA ALA A 19 -2.02 10.26 2.83
C ALA A 19 -2.92 11.46 3.13
N ALA A 20 -2.87 12.51 2.29
CA ALA A 20 -3.72 13.69 2.42
C ALA A 20 -5.17 13.46 1.96
N SER A 21 -5.38 12.56 0.99
CA SER A 21 -6.71 12.25 0.43
C SER A 21 -7.53 11.28 1.27
N LEU A 22 -6.87 10.43 2.06
CA LEU A 22 -7.52 9.42 2.89
C LEU A 22 -8.09 10.06 4.17
N PRO A 23 -9.33 9.71 4.58
CA PRO A 23 -10.03 10.37 5.68
C PRO A 23 -9.57 9.86 7.06
N LEU A 24 -8.27 9.92 7.34
CA LEU A 24 -7.66 9.45 8.59
C LEU A 24 -7.38 10.63 9.54
N ARG A 25 -7.72 10.48 10.82
CA ARG A 25 -7.59 11.58 11.80
C ARG A 25 -6.15 11.90 12.20
N ARG A 26 -5.23 10.94 12.06
CA ARG A 26 -3.81 11.11 12.41
C ARG A 26 -2.93 11.13 11.16
N PRO A 27 -1.82 11.89 11.17
CA PRO A 27 -0.85 11.87 10.08
C PRO A 27 -0.34 10.45 9.81
N SER A 28 -0.32 10.08 8.53
CA SER A 28 0.22 8.80 8.08
C SER A 28 1.67 8.98 7.60
N PRO A 29 2.69 8.46 8.32
CA PRO A 29 4.11 8.65 7.98
C PRO A 29 4.57 7.74 6.83
N ILE A 30 3.89 7.81 5.68
CA ILE A 30 4.13 6.94 4.51
C ILE A 30 4.86 7.62 3.36
N ALA A 31 5.01 8.95 3.40
CA ALA A 31 5.71 9.74 2.39
C ALA A 31 7.23 9.80 2.66
N THR A 32 7.85 8.65 2.91
CA THR A 32 9.30 8.52 3.12
C THR A 32 9.89 7.53 2.12
N LEU A 33 11.17 7.66 1.82
CA LEU A 33 11.84 6.78 0.86
C LEU A 33 11.81 5.30 1.28
N ASP A 34 11.91 5.04 2.58
CA ASP A 34 11.83 3.68 3.12
C ASP A 34 10.43 3.09 2.96
N MET A 35 9.40 3.90 3.23
CA MET A 35 8.02 3.49 3.01
C MET A 35 7.70 3.32 1.53
N ALA A 36 8.25 4.16 0.65
CA ALA A 36 8.13 4.01 -0.79
C ALA A 36 8.72 2.67 -1.26
N ARG A 37 9.95 2.34 -0.85
CA ARG A 37 10.57 1.03 -1.15
C ARG A 37 9.71 -0.13 -0.67
N TYR A 38 9.24 -0.08 0.56
CA TYR A 38 8.42 -1.12 1.15
C TYR A 38 7.09 -1.31 0.40
N LEU A 39 6.36 -0.22 0.15
CA LEU A 39 5.05 -0.25 -0.49
C LEU A 39 5.15 -0.69 -1.95
N LEU A 40 6.12 -0.18 -2.71
CA LEU A 40 6.36 -0.58 -4.10
C LEU A 40 6.74 -2.05 -4.22
N THR A 41 7.54 -2.57 -3.28
CA THR A 41 7.88 -4.00 -3.25
C THR A 41 6.63 -4.84 -3.02
N ARG A 42 5.75 -4.42 -2.11
CA ARG A 42 4.51 -5.15 -1.82
C ARG A 42 3.47 -5.04 -2.93
N SER A 43 3.38 -3.90 -3.60
CA SER A 43 2.41 -3.65 -4.67
C SER A 43 2.91 -4.00 -6.08
N GLU A 44 4.14 -4.51 -6.18
CA GLU A 44 4.82 -4.79 -7.45
C GLU A 44 4.93 -3.53 -8.35
N GLY A 45 4.98 -2.36 -7.72
CA GLY A 45 5.37 -1.09 -8.34
C GLY A 45 4.31 -0.38 -9.18
N THR A 46 3.05 -0.86 -9.23
CA THR A 46 1.99 -0.17 -9.99
C THR A 46 1.16 0.74 -9.10
N ILE A 47 0.71 1.90 -9.62
CA ILE A 47 -0.15 2.84 -8.87
C ILE A 47 -1.46 2.17 -8.44
N GLY A 48 -2.06 1.35 -9.31
CA GLY A 48 -3.33 0.68 -9.00
C GLY A 48 -3.23 -0.26 -7.81
N GLU A 49 -2.17 -1.09 -7.78
CA GLU A 49 -1.92 -1.99 -6.65
C GLU A 49 -1.47 -1.22 -5.40
N LEU A 50 -0.73 -0.13 -5.55
CA LEU A 50 -0.38 0.76 -4.44
C LEU A 50 -1.63 1.38 -3.81
N ALA A 51 -2.55 1.90 -4.62
CA ALA A 51 -3.82 2.47 -4.17
C ALA A 51 -4.68 1.41 -3.46
N HIS A 52 -4.74 0.19 -4.00
CA HIS A 52 -5.46 -0.92 -3.39
C HIS A 52 -4.89 -1.28 -2.01
N LEU A 53 -3.57 -1.41 -1.89
CA LEU A 53 -2.90 -1.66 -0.62
C LEU A 53 -3.14 -0.54 0.41
N LEU A 54 -3.01 0.73 0.00
CA LEU A 54 -3.19 1.87 0.90
C LEU A 54 -4.65 1.99 1.37
N MET A 55 -5.62 1.71 0.49
CA MET A 55 -7.03 1.68 0.86
C MET A 55 -7.35 0.55 1.84
N ALA A 56 -6.81 -0.66 1.62
CA ALA A 56 -6.95 -1.77 2.57
C ALA A 56 -6.36 -1.41 3.95
N ALA A 57 -5.19 -0.76 3.97
CA ALA A 57 -4.58 -0.28 5.21
C ALA A 57 -5.37 0.85 5.89
N ALA A 58 -5.98 1.75 5.12
CA ALA A 58 -6.83 2.82 5.64
C ALA A 58 -8.10 2.27 6.29
N ILE A 59 -8.74 1.27 5.68
CA ILE A 59 -9.90 0.57 6.27
C ILE A 59 -9.50 -0.01 7.63
N VAL A 60 -8.40 -0.76 7.69
CA VAL A 60 -7.89 -1.31 8.95
C VAL A 60 -7.57 -0.21 9.96
N ALA A 61 -7.00 0.92 9.53
CA ALA A 61 -6.70 2.03 10.42
C ALA A 61 -7.96 2.61 11.07
N VAL A 62 -9.07 2.71 10.33
CA VAL A 62 -10.37 3.14 10.86
C VAL A 62 -10.96 2.09 11.79
N GLU A 63 -11.01 0.82 11.35
CA GLU A 63 -11.62 -0.28 12.12
C GLU A 63 -10.88 -0.58 13.43
N SER A 64 -9.55 -0.45 13.44
CA SER A 64 -8.73 -0.65 14.64
C SER A 64 -8.67 0.57 15.57
N GLY A 65 -9.15 1.74 15.13
CA GLY A 65 -9.02 3.01 15.84
C GLY A 65 -7.61 3.62 15.83
N GLU A 66 -6.65 3.02 15.09
CA GLU A 66 -5.31 3.57 14.91
C GLU A 66 -5.35 4.94 14.20
N GLU A 67 -6.29 5.07 13.25
CA GLU A 67 -6.59 6.31 12.51
C GLU A 67 -5.37 6.89 11.75
N ALA A 68 -4.39 6.05 11.40
CA ALA A 68 -3.23 6.35 10.56
C ALA A 68 -2.74 5.09 9.80
N ILE A 69 -2.17 5.29 8.60
CA ILE A 69 -1.40 4.23 7.93
C ILE A 69 0.00 4.20 8.53
N ASN A 70 0.35 3.07 9.13
CA ASN A 70 1.66 2.77 9.69
C ASN A 70 1.97 1.28 9.52
N HIS A 71 3.12 0.81 10.00
CA HIS A 71 3.52 -0.60 9.86
C HIS A 71 2.47 -1.59 10.41
N ARG A 72 1.76 -1.26 11.50
CA ARG A 72 0.72 -2.13 12.07
C ARG A 72 -0.46 -2.27 11.12
N THR A 73 -1.07 -1.15 10.71
CA THR A 73 -2.25 -1.19 9.81
C THR A 73 -1.90 -1.77 8.45
N LEU A 74 -0.69 -1.50 7.97
CA LEU A 74 -0.13 -2.11 6.77
C LEU A 74 0.07 -3.62 6.89
N SER A 75 0.49 -4.13 8.05
CA SER A 75 0.65 -5.58 8.27
C SER A 75 -0.68 -6.32 8.41
N MET A 76 -1.71 -5.64 8.90
CA MET A 76 -3.05 -6.17 9.11
C MET A 76 -3.94 -6.05 7.86
N ALA A 77 -3.57 -5.18 6.90
CA ALA A 77 -4.29 -5.00 5.65
C ALA A 77 -4.42 -6.32 4.90
N VAL A 78 -5.67 -6.72 4.62
CA VAL A 78 -5.97 -7.88 3.78
C VAL A 78 -5.70 -7.51 2.33
N TYR A 79 -4.43 -7.63 1.94
CA TYR A 79 -3.94 -7.32 0.61
C TYR A 79 -2.99 -8.41 0.13
N THR A 80 -3.30 -8.97 -1.05
CA THR A 80 -2.49 -9.98 -1.73
C THR A 80 -1.94 -9.37 -3.02
N GLY A 81 -0.62 -9.35 -3.18
CA GLY A 81 0.03 -8.79 -4.37
C GLY A 81 -0.27 -9.58 -5.66
N PRO A 82 -0.09 -8.99 -6.86
CA PRO A 82 -0.40 -9.64 -8.13
C PRO A 82 0.21 -11.03 -8.33
N SER A 83 1.50 -11.18 -8.05
CA SER A 83 2.25 -12.43 -8.20
C SER A 83 1.81 -13.47 -7.18
N GLU A 84 1.48 -13.05 -5.96
CA GLU A 84 0.96 -13.94 -4.92
C GLU A 84 -0.45 -14.42 -5.23
N ARG A 85 -1.32 -13.53 -5.72
CA ARG A 85 -2.67 -13.85 -6.18
C ARG A 85 -2.65 -14.87 -7.31
N ARG A 86 -1.71 -14.74 -8.25
CA ARG A 86 -1.48 -15.73 -9.32
C ARG A 86 -1.07 -17.09 -8.77
N ARG A 87 -0.10 -17.13 -7.84
CA ARG A 87 0.35 -18.38 -7.19
C ARG A 87 -0.74 -19.06 -6.38
N GLN A 88 -1.60 -18.31 -5.70
CA GLN A 88 -2.70 -18.87 -4.93
C GLN A 88 -3.69 -19.58 -5.86
N PHE A 89 -4.09 -18.91 -6.95
CA PHE A 89 -4.97 -19.49 -7.95
C PHE A 89 -4.38 -20.78 -8.56
N GLU A 90 -3.09 -20.77 -8.89
CA GLU A 90 -2.41 -21.97 -9.41
C GLU A 90 -2.42 -23.16 -8.44
N ARG A 91 -2.37 -22.92 -7.13
CA ARG A 91 -2.42 -23.98 -6.10
C ARG A 91 -3.82 -24.54 -5.90
N GLU A 92 -4.85 -23.73 -6.04
CA GLU A 92 -6.25 -24.13 -5.85
C GLU A 92 -6.79 -24.97 -7.04
N LEU A 93 -6.10 -24.95 -8.19
CA LEU A 93 -6.41 -25.76 -9.36
C LEU A 93 -5.69 -27.13 -9.41
N MET A 94 -4.87 -27.47 -8.42
CA MET A 94 -4.21 -28.79 -8.28
C MET A 94 -4.88 -29.64 -7.21
#